data_AF-A0AAV7W4V8-F1
#
_entry.id   AF-A0AAV7W4V8-F1
#
_cell.length_a   1.000
_cell.length_b   1.000
_cell.length_c   1.000
_cell.angle_alpha   90.00
_cell.angle_beta   90.00
_cell.angle_gamma   90.00
#
_symmetry.space_group_name_H-M   'P 1'
#
loop_
_entity.id
_entity.type
_entity.pdbx_description
1 polymer ?
#
loop_
_entity_poly.entity_id
_entity_poly.type
_entity_poly.pdbx_seq_one_letter_code
_entity_poly.pdbx_strand_id
1 'polypeptide(L)'
;MLLALSLHVPDAKRWRRNTRLLTYKDTLAEIEDTIKRYLDTNDSPEVSVATLWETLKAVIRRQFIVIAARLNRARWEKCHQLEDDIRSLKVTHGRTGSLVVRRQLITLRKQMRALEGDKTEYTLLRNKHKYYTGG
;
A
#
# COMPACT_ATOMS: atom_id res chain seq x y z
N MET A 1 3.34 -34.82 37.08
CA MET A 1 2.82 -33.44 36.95
C MET A 1 3.87 -32.61 36.22
N LEU A 2 3.80 -32.55 34.89
CA LEU A 2 4.66 -31.69 34.07
C LEU A 2 3.75 -30.64 33.42
N LEU A 3 3.79 -29.43 33.97
CA LEU A 3 3.12 -28.27 33.39
C LEU A 3 3.90 -27.86 32.14
N ALA A 4 3.38 -28.23 30.96
CA ALA A 4 3.78 -27.60 29.72
C ALA A 4 3.30 -26.14 29.78
N LEU A 5 4.22 -25.20 30.01
CA LEU A 5 3.96 -23.80 29.72
C LEU A 5 3.76 -23.69 28.20
N SER A 6 2.50 -23.70 27.78
CA SER A 6 2.13 -23.22 26.45
C SER A 6 2.50 -21.74 26.41
N LEU A 7 3.66 -21.44 25.84
CA LEU A 7 4.02 -20.10 25.44
C LEU A 7 2.94 -19.68 24.44
N HIS A 8 1.93 -18.95 24.90
CA HIS A 8 1.05 -18.21 24.03
C HIS A 8 1.91 -17.17 23.32
N VAL A 9 2.46 -17.55 22.18
CA VAL A 9 3.01 -16.60 21.21
C VAL A 9 1.78 -15.82 20.76
N PRO A 10 1.64 -14.53 21.13
CA PRO A 10 0.53 -13.74 20.62
C PRO A 10 0.60 -13.81 19.11
N ASP A 11 -0.51 -14.16 18.45
CA ASP A 11 -0.58 -14.36 17.00
C ASP A 11 0.25 -13.27 16.30
N ALA A 12 1.48 -13.65 15.91
CA ALA A 12 2.40 -12.71 15.30
C ALA A 12 1.70 -12.24 14.05
N LYS A 13 1.31 -10.95 13.97
CA LYS A 13 0.50 -10.40 12.88
C LYS A 13 1.08 -10.86 11.56
N ARG A 14 0.50 -11.90 10.97
CA ARG A 14 1.01 -12.51 9.75
C ARG A 14 0.98 -11.43 8.70
N TRP A 15 2.15 -11.06 8.19
CA TRP A 15 2.20 -10.07 7.13
C TRP A 15 1.35 -10.52 5.98
N ARG A 16 0.67 -9.54 5.39
CA ARG A 16 -0.26 -9.77 4.31
C ARG A 16 0.04 -8.82 3.17
N ARG A 17 0.24 -9.41 1.99
CA ARG A 17 0.40 -8.66 0.75
C ARG A 17 -0.85 -7.83 0.46
N ASN A 18 -0.65 -6.57 0.08
CA ASN A 18 -1.71 -5.76 -0.52
C ASN A 18 -1.95 -6.24 -1.95
N THR A 19 -3.03 -7.00 -2.18
CA THR A 19 -3.34 -7.58 -3.49
C THR A 19 -3.70 -6.53 -4.54
N ARG A 20 -4.16 -5.33 -4.15
CA ARG A 20 -4.40 -4.23 -5.09
C ARG A 20 -3.14 -3.80 -5.82
N LEU A 21 -1.96 -4.04 -5.25
CA LEU A 21 -0.70 -3.73 -5.91
C LEU A 21 -0.52 -4.47 -7.24
N LEU A 22 -1.14 -5.65 -7.38
CA LEU A 22 -1.09 -6.44 -8.59
C LEU A 22 -1.97 -5.90 -9.73
N THR A 23 -2.84 -4.92 -9.46
CA THR A 23 -3.68 -4.32 -10.51
C THR A 23 -2.96 -3.21 -11.26
N TYR A 24 -1.85 -2.68 -10.72
CA TYR A 24 -1.08 -1.62 -11.35
C TYR A 24 0.00 -2.21 -12.27
N LYS A 25 -0.04 -1.85 -13.56
CA LYS A 25 0.91 -2.34 -14.56
C LYS A 25 2.36 -2.02 -14.18
N ASP A 26 2.61 -0.82 -13.68
CA ASP A 26 3.96 -0.40 -13.26
C ASP A 26 4.49 -1.26 -12.12
N THR A 27 3.64 -1.62 -11.16
CA THR A 27 4.03 -2.52 -10.07
C THR A 27 4.34 -3.92 -10.57
N LEU A 28 3.57 -4.44 -11.54
CA LEU A 28 3.86 -5.74 -12.15
C LEU A 28 5.21 -5.70 -12.88
N ALA A 29 5.45 -4.67 -13.68
CA ALA A 29 6.71 -4.48 -14.39
C ALA A 29 7.91 -4.42 -13.42
N GLU A 30 7.81 -3.65 -12.33
CA GLU A 30 8.86 -3.57 -11.30
C GLU A 30 9.15 -4.92 -10.63
N ILE A 31 8.12 -5.74 -10.41
CA ILE A 31 8.27 -7.08 -9.80
C ILE A 31 8.89 -8.05 -10.80
N GLU A 32 8.42 -8.08 -12.04
CA GLU A 32 8.98 -8.94 -13.10
C GLU A 32 10.46 -8.65 -13.32
N ASP A 33 10.82 -7.38 -13.39
CA ASP A 33 12.19 -6.89 -13.52
C ASP A 33 13.05 -7.25 -12.30
N THR A 34 12.46 -7.21 -11.10
CA THR A 34 13.12 -7.71 -9.87
C THR A 34 13.39 -9.21 -9.91
N ILE A 35 12.42 -10.00 -10.40
CA ILE A 35 12.56 -11.46 -10.53
C ILE A 35 13.68 -11.79 -11.52
N LYS A 36 13.67 -11.14 -12.70
CA LYS A 36 14.69 -11.33 -13.75
C LYS A 36 16.10 -11.07 -13.20
N ARG A 37 16.34 -9.88 -12.65
CA ARG A 37 17.65 -9.54 -12.06
C ARG A 37 18.11 -10.52 -10.98
N TYR A 38 17.17 -10.95 -10.13
CA TYR A 38 17.48 -11.90 -9.09
C TYR A 38 17.94 -13.24 -9.70
N LEU A 39 17.21 -13.78 -10.67
CA LEU A 39 17.56 -15.05 -11.32
C LEU A 39 18.88 -14.93 -12.09
N ASP A 40 19.07 -13.86 -12.85
CA ASP A 40 20.30 -13.61 -13.62
C ASP A 40 21.57 -13.62 -12.76
N THR A 41 21.46 -13.28 -11.47
CA THR A 41 22.59 -13.17 -10.55
C THR A 41 22.75 -14.39 -9.64
N ASN A 42 21.67 -15.11 -9.33
CA ASN A 42 21.66 -16.11 -8.24
C ASN A 42 21.40 -17.54 -8.75
N ASP A 43 20.90 -17.73 -9.96
CA ASP A 43 20.70 -19.04 -10.55
C ASP A 43 22.05 -19.61 -11.02
N SER A 44 22.66 -20.44 -10.17
CA SER A 44 23.99 -21.00 -10.35
C SER A 44 24.03 -22.44 -9.89
N PRO A 45 24.93 -23.29 -10.44
CA PRO A 45 25.01 -24.70 -10.07
C PRO A 45 25.29 -24.94 -8.57
N GLU A 46 25.89 -23.97 -7.88
CA GLU A 46 26.19 -24.07 -6.44
C GLU A 46 24.95 -23.84 -5.56
N VAL A 47 23.89 -23.23 -6.09
CA VAL A 47 22.70 -22.86 -5.32
C VAL A 47 21.58 -23.87 -5.57
N SER A 48 21.06 -24.47 -4.49
CA SER A 48 19.92 -25.38 -4.60
C SER A 48 18.65 -24.63 -5.05
N VAL A 49 17.79 -25.30 -5.83
CA VAL A 49 16.48 -24.77 -6.26
C VAL A 49 15.62 -24.34 -5.07
N ALA A 50 15.69 -25.06 -3.95
CA ALA A 50 14.96 -24.70 -2.73
C ALA A 50 15.46 -23.37 -2.16
N THR A 51 16.78 -23.19 -2.03
CA THR A 51 17.39 -21.95 -1.56
C THR A 51 17.06 -20.78 -2.50
N LEU A 52 17.14 -21.00 -3.81
CA LEU A 52 16.80 -20.01 -4.83
C LEU A 52 15.34 -19.57 -4.68
N TRP A 53 14.41 -20.51 -4.53
CA TRP A 53 12.99 -20.20 -4.37
C TRP A 53 12.67 -19.48 -3.05
N GLU A 54 13.23 -19.91 -1.92
CA GLU A 54 12.99 -19.27 -0.62
C GLU A 54 13.50 -17.83 -0.60
N THR A 55 14.68 -17.59 -1.16
CA THR A 55 15.28 -16.26 -1.21
C THR A 55 14.56 -15.36 -2.23
N LEU A 56 14.16 -15.88 -3.40
CA LEU A 56 13.31 -15.14 -4.35
C LEU A 56 12.00 -14.67 -3.70
N LYS A 57 11.32 -15.54 -2.94
CA LYS A 57 10.10 -15.16 -2.20
C LYS A 57 10.35 -14.02 -1.22
N ALA A 58 11.48 -14.04 -0.50
CA ALA A 58 11.86 -12.97 0.42
C ALA A 58 12.12 -11.65 -0.33
N VAL A 59 12.80 -11.71 -1.47
CA VAL A 59 13.07 -10.55 -2.35
C VAL A 59 11.77 -9.94 -2.88
N ILE A 60 10.89 -10.75 -3.46
CA ILE A 60 9.59 -10.30 -3.97
C ILE A 60 8.76 -9.66 -2.84
N ARG A 61 8.76 -10.28 -1.66
CA ARG A 61 8.06 -9.73 -0.49
C ARG A 61 8.60 -8.37 -0.09
N ARG A 62 9.93 -8.21 -0.03
CA ARG A 62 10.57 -6.92 0.23
C ARG A 62 10.14 -5.89 -0.81
N GLN A 63 10.10 -6.28 -2.09
CA GLN A 63 9.68 -5.38 -3.17
C GLN A 63 8.25 -4.89 -2.98
N PHE A 64 7.31 -5.77 -2.62
CA PHE A 64 5.93 -5.37 -2.28
C PHE A 64 5.88 -4.37 -1.12
N ILE A 65 6.70 -4.56 -0.09
CA ILE A 65 6.75 -3.64 1.07
C ILE A 65 7.25 -2.27 0.64
N VAL A 66 8.31 -2.21 -0.17
CA VAL A 66 8.88 -0.96 -0.69
C VAL A 66 7.86 -0.20 -1.54
N ILE A 67 7.23 -0.89 -2.50
CA ILE A 67 6.20 -0.29 -3.37
C ILE A 67 5.02 0.22 -2.54
N ALA A 68 4.53 -0.57 -1.58
CA ALA A 68 3.45 -0.14 -0.69
C ALA A 68 3.82 1.11 0.11
N ALA A 69 5.04 1.18 0.65
CA ALA A 69 5.51 2.32 1.42
C ALA A 69 5.60 3.59 0.55
N ARG A 70 6.15 3.46 -0.67
CA ARG A 70 6.25 4.55 -1.65
C ARG A 70 4.87 5.10 -2.02
N LEU A 71 3.92 4.24 -2.37
CA LEU A 71 2.56 4.64 -2.73
C LEU A 71 1.81 5.27 -1.55
N ASN A 72 2.01 4.76 -0.33
CA ASN A 72 1.43 5.36 0.88
C ASN A 72 1.98 6.76 1.13
N ARG A 73 3.29 6.96 0.94
CA ARG A 73 3.91 8.28 1.06
C ARG A 73 3.36 9.27 0.02
N ALA A 74 3.35 8.88 -1.25
CA ALA A 74 2.81 9.73 -2.33
C ALA A 74 1.34 10.11 -2.09
N ARG A 75 0.53 9.17 -1.59
CA ARG A 75 -0.87 9.44 -1.23
C ARG A 75 -0.99 10.39 -0.04
N TRP A 76 -0.14 10.24 0.98
CA TRP A 76 -0.10 11.12 2.15
C TRP A 76 0.28 12.56 1.75
N GLU A 77 1.32 12.72 0.93
CA GLU A 77 1.75 14.01 0.37
C GLU A 77 0.62 14.65 -0.44
N LYS A 78 -0.06 13.88 -1.30
CA LYS A 78 -1.19 14.38 -2.09
C LYS A 78 -2.36 14.84 -1.22
N CYS A 79 -2.67 14.12 -0.14
CA CYS A 79 -3.69 14.55 0.82
C CYS A 79 -3.29 15.88 1.50
N HIS A 80 -2.06 15.99 2.02
CA HIS A 80 -1.61 17.24 2.64
C HIS A 80 -1.66 18.43 1.68
N GLN A 81 -1.18 18.25 0.45
CA GLN A 81 -1.27 19.30 -0.57
C GLN A 81 -2.71 19.74 -0.81
N LEU A 82 -3.64 18.78 -0.95
CA LEU A 82 -5.06 19.10 -1.16
C LEU A 82 -5.68 19.81 0.06
N GLU A 83 -5.29 19.46 1.29
CA GLU A 83 -5.74 20.15 2.50
C GLU A 83 -5.31 21.61 2.51
N ASP A 84 -4.04 21.86 2.19
CA ASP A 84 -3.47 23.20 2.15
C ASP A 84 -4.08 24.05 1.02
N ASP A 85 -4.24 23.47 -0.17
CA ASP A 85 -4.90 24.13 -1.30
C ASP A 85 -6.36 24.49 -0.96
N ILE A 86 -7.10 23.56 -0.34
CA ILE A 86 -8.48 23.82 0.10
C ILE A 86 -8.51 24.93 1.15
N ARG A 87 -7.58 24.93 2.11
CA ARG A 87 -7.49 25.96 3.17
C ARG A 87 -7.24 27.34 2.56
N SER A 88 -6.29 27.44 1.64
CA SER A 88 -5.97 28.67 0.92
C SER A 88 -7.16 29.18 0.10
N LEU A 89 -7.77 28.31 -0.72
CA LEU A 89 -8.93 28.70 -1.54
C LEU A 89 -10.15 29.09 -0.72
N LYS A 90 -10.37 28.52 0.47
CA LYS A 90 -11.44 28.97 1.38
C LYS A 90 -11.26 30.43 1.80
N VAL A 91 -10.04 30.82 2.17
CA VAL A 91 -9.71 32.21 2.55
C VAL A 91 -9.93 33.14 1.36
N THR A 92 -9.41 32.76 0.18
CA THR A 92 -9.58 33.55 -1.05
C THR A 92 -11.06 33.69 -1.44
N HIS A 93 -11.84 32.61 -1.34
CA HIS A 93 -13.28 32.66 -1.63
C HIS A 93 -14.02 33.56 -0.65
N GLY A 94 -13.70 33.50 0.65
CA GLY A 94 -14.30 34.34 1.67
C GLY A 94 -14.05 35.84 1.43
N ARG A 95 -12.90 36.20 0.86
CA ARG A 95 -12.56 37.59 0.50
C ARG A 95 -13.17 38.07 -0.81
N THR A 96 -13.26 37.20 -1.81
CA THR A 96 -13.59 37.60 -3.19
C THR A 96 -15.01 37.26 -3.62
N GLY A 97 -15.67 36.29 -2.98
CA GLY A 97 -16.93 35.72 -3.44
C GLY A 97 -16.87 35.02 -4.81
N SER A 98 -15.68 34.82 -5.38
CA SER A 98 -15.52 34.40 -6.78
C SER A 98 -16.11 33.01 -7.06
N LEU A 99 -16.94 32.93 -8.09
CA LEU A 99 -17.51 31.66 -8.59
C LEU A 99 -16.43 30.73 -9.16
N VAL A 100 -15.35 31.27 -9.72
CA VAL A 100 -14.23 30.47 -10.25
C VAL A 100 -13.52 29.75 -9.10
N VAL A 101 -13.21 30.48 -8.01
CA VAL A 101 -12.60 29.92 -6.80
C VAL A 101 -13.52 28.87 -6.17
N ARG A 102 -14.84 29.13 -6.14
CA ARG A 102 -15.82 28.14 -5.66
C ARG A 102 -15.81 26.84 -6.47
N ARG A 103 -15.73 26.91 -7.81
CA ARG A 103 -15.65 25.71 -8.67
C ARG A 103 -14.38 24.93 -8.40
N GLN A 104 -13.23 25.60 -8.30
CA GLN A 104 -11.96 24.95 -7.97
C GLN A 104 -12.03 24.22 -6.62
N LEU A 105 -12.62 24.85 -5.62
CA LEU A 105 -12.79 24.27 -4.28
C LEU A 105 -13.68 23.02 -4.27
N ILE A 106 -14.72 22.98 -5.10
CA ILE A 106 -15.55 21.78 -5.30
C ILE A 106 -14.72 20.65 -5.93
N THR A 107 -13.92 20.97 -6.96
CA THR A 107 -13.03 20.00 -7.61
C THR A 107 -12.02 19.40 -6.65
N LEU A 108 -11.33 20.21 -5.85
CA LEU A 108 -10.35 19.72 -4.87
C LEU A 108 -10.99 18.86 -3.78
N ARG A 109 -12.18 19.26 -3.29
CA ARG A 109 -12.94 18.43 -2.34
C ARG A 109 -13.35 17.09 -2.94
N LYS A 110 -13.73 17.05 -4.22
CA LYS A 110 -14.04 15.79 -4.91
C LYS A 110 -12.81 14.89 -5.00
N GLN A 111 -11.64 15.45 -5.33
CA GLN A 111 -10.38 14.71 -5.35
C GLN A 111 -10.01 14.16 -3.96
N MET A 112 -10.17 14.97 -2.90
CA MET A 112 -9.94 14.52 -1.52
C MET A 112 -10.84 13.34 -1.15
N ARG A 113 -12.15 13.46 -1.40
CA ARG A 113 -13.13 12.41 -1.11
C ARG A 113 -12.84 11.12 -1.86
N ALA A 114 -12.38 11.20 -3.11
CA ALA A 114 -11.97 10.03 -3.88
C ALA A 114 -10.80 9.30 -3.20
N LEU A 115 -9.75 10.05 -2.78
CA LEU A 115 -8.62 9.47 -2.05
C LEU A 115 -9.05 8.82 -0.73
N GLU A 116 -9.93 9.45 0.04
CA GLU A 116 -10.47 8.90 1.30
C GLU A 116 -11.33 7.66 1.05
N GLY A 117 -12.14 7.67 -0.01
CA GLY A 117 -12.95 6.54 -0.46
C GLY A 117 -12.11 5.30 -0.74
N ASP A 118 -11.05 5.45 -1.52
CA ASP A 118 -10.14 4.35 -1.86
C ASP A 118 -9.52 3.68 -0.62
N LYS A 119 -9.16 4.48 0.39
CA LYS A 119 -8.62 3.97 1.68
C LYS A 119 -9.66 3.24 2.49
N THR A 120 -10.88 3.78 2.50
CA THR A 120 -12.00 3.18 3.23
C THR A 120 -12.33 1.82 2.63
N GLU A 121 -12.45 1.75 1.31
CA GLU A 121 -12.68 0.50 0.58
C GLU A 121 -11.56 -0.52 0.82
N TYR A 122 -10.29 -0.10 0.74
CA TYR A 122 -9.14 -0.96 1.07
C TYR A 122 -9.23 -1.52 2.49
N THR A 123 -9.55 -0.66 3.46
CA THR A 123 -9.66 -1.04 4.88
C THR A 123 -10.81 -2.01 5.10
N LEU A 124 -11.96 -1.78 4.45
CA LEU A 124 -13.12 -2.66 4.49
C LEU A 124 -12.79 -4.04 3.92
N LEU A 125 -12.16 -4.13 2.74
CA LEU A 125 -11.74 -5.41 2.15
C LEU A 125 -10.76 -6.16 3.06
N ARG A 126 -9.80 -5.42 3.64
CA ARG A 126 -8.81 -6.00 4.57
C ARG A 126 -9.47 -6.53 5.84
N ASN A 127 -10.49 -5.84 6.36
CA ASN A 127 -11.23 -6.27 7.54
C ASN A 127 -12.16 -7.44 7.25
N LYS A 128 -12.95 -7.40 6.15
CA LYS A 128 -13.82 -8.51 5.72
C LYS A 128 -13.07 -9.83 5.68
N HIS A 129 -11.89 -9.85 5.07
CA HIS A 129 -11.13 -11.08 5.00
C HIS A 129 -10.65 -11.61 6.36
N LYS A 130 -10.41 -10.75 7.37
CA LYS A 130 -10.09 -11.25 8.72
C LYS A 130 -11.22 -12.08 9.31
N TYR A 131 -12.48 -11.72 9.03
CA TYR A 131 -13.63 -12.50 9.48
C TYR A 131 -13.68 -13.90 8.84
N TYR A 132 -13.24 -14.03 7.57
CA TYR A 132 -13.28 -15.31 6.85
C TYR A 132 -12.09 -16.24 7.11
N THR A 133 -10.94 -15.71 7.57
CA THR A 133 -9.74 -16.52 7.85
C THR A 133 -9.47 -16.75 9.34
N GLY A 134 -10.40 -16.35 10.21
CA GLY A 134 -10.30 -16.51 11.66
C GLY A 134 -11.22 -17.59 12.23
N GLY A 135 -11.70 -18.51 11.38
CA GLY A 135 -12.43 -19.72 11.79
C GLY A 135 -11.50 -20.90 11.97
#